data_AF-A0A560FLP5-F1
#
_entry.id   AF-A0A560FLP5-F1
#
_cell.length_a   1.000
_cell.length_b   1.000
_cell.length_c   1.000
_cell.angle_alpha   90.00
_cell.angle_beta   90.00
_cell.angle_gamma   90.00
#
_symmetry.space_group_name_H-M   'P 1'
#
loop_
_entity.id
_entity.type
_entity.pdbx_description
1 polymer ?
#
loop_
_entity_poly.entity_id
_entity_poly.type
_entity_poly.pdbx_seq_one_letter_code
_entity_poly.pdbx_strand_id
1 'polypeptide(L)'
;MDGGVVSGLNSTDPVSSSLGLETEAHTGSFARAYQEAHAAAGIQRLAVTPVLEMMDMAGDPDALDAYLARAHADLPLSSDNIDRLKGNMHLVFLFRDFRRPLARAMERMKDTGAGPFAALPTWMSAHHRFGLLRTAGCLGLNKELDDWIADLEARGAPEAPIACPFGRMARAARRFFAGSALYRRADHSVLSIAKTGSNTALHVCWSLVEAAYYLGVDLPPAEWRAMLWRSRKEIATLASGSLGMIVTFLEAAHLHPHGDSAVNPTTHEGSPFRLVGEGADRRLDLRLDGITPMSTGHDRLFTGCPAFHVGGMIDTYLSWVLDIALHHGLNRQPVAAPILGGMLGATVASPVPLGAGRAMAQQVAAGPARDP
;
A
#
# COMPACT_ATOMS: atom_id res chain seq x y z
N MET A 1 -37.97 -11.78 -51.21
CA MET A 1 -36.71 -11.06 -50.99
C MET A 1 -36.27 -11.32 -49.56
N ASP A 2 -36.34 -12.57 -49.10
CA ASP A 2 -35.43 -13.73 -49.34
C ASP A 2 -34.53 -13.82 -48.10
N GLY A 3 -34.49 -14.87 -47.29
CA GLY A 3 -35.16 -16.16 -47.28
C GLY A 3 -34.44 -17.06 -46.27
N GLY A 4 -35.21 -17.88 -45.54
CA GLY A 4 -34.89 -19.26 -45.10
C GLY A 4 -33.66 -19.55 -44.21
N VAL A 5 -33.75 -20.03 -42.96
CA VAL A 5 -34.19 -21.39 -42.50
C VAL A 5 -33.02 -22.40 -42.35
N VAL A 6 -32.68 -22.69 -41.08
CA VAL A 6 -32.62 -24.03 -40.42
C VAL A 6 -31.33 -24.91 -40.44
N SER A 7 -31.04 -25.42 -39.22
CA SER A 7 -30.45 -26.71 -38.79
C SER A 7 -28.95 -27.02 -38.89
N GLY A 8 -28.46 -27.69 -37.84
CA GLY A 8 -27.73 -28.95 -38.03
C GLY A 8 -26.51 -29.18 -37.14
N LEU A 9 -26.66 -30.10 -36.19
CA LEU A 9 -25.64 -30.73 -35.35
C LEU A 9 -24.50 -31.43 -36.14
N ASN A 10 -23.25 -31.39 -35.67
CA ASN A 10 -22.51 -32.51 -35.07
C ASN A 10 -20.98 -32.37 -35.12
N SER A 11 -20.37 -32.68 -33.96
CA SER A 11 -19.15 -33.48 -33.75
C SER A 11 -17.80 -32.98 -34.29
N THR A 12 -16.90 -32.62 -33.37
CA THR A 12 -15.81 -33.52 -32.93
C THR A 12 -14.91 -32.78 -31.92
N ASP A 13 -14.92 -33.23 -30.68
CA ASP A 13 -13.78 -33.02 -29.79
C ASP A 13 -12.58 -33.80 -30.35
N PRO A 14 -11.37 -33.21 -30.28
CA PRO A 14 -10.20 -33.97 -29.92
C PRO A 14 -9.68 -33.48 -28.57
N VAL A 15 -9.83 -34.33 -27.56
CA VAL A 15 -9.02 -34.31 -26.35
C VAL A 15 -7.55 -34.48 -26.78
N SER A 16 -6.72 -33.46 -26.57
CA SER A 16 -5.27 -33.64 -26.43
C SER A 16 -4.68 -32.53 -25.56
N SER A 17 -4.41 -32.92 -24.33
CA SER A 17 -3.53 -32.29 -23.35
C SER A 17 -2.27 -31.66 -23.93
N SER A 18 -2.01 -30.38 -23.62
CA SER A 18 -0.67 -29.92 -23.26
C SER A 18 -0.74 -28.54 -22.59
N LEU A 19 -0.32 -28.51 -21.33
CA LEU A 19 0.25 -27.38 -20.57
C LEU A 19 -0.52 -26.05 -20.60
N GLY A 20 -1.21 -25.78 -19.50
CA GLY A 20 -2.00 -24.59 -19.24
C GLY A 20 -1.25 -23.28 -19.46
N LEU A 21 -1.38 -22.74 -20.66
CA LEU A 21 -1.49 -21.32 -20.88
C LEU A 21 -2.94 -20.96 -20.55
N GLU A 22 -3.15 -20.40 -19.36
CA GLU A 22 -4.39 -19.70 -19.04
C GLU A 22 -4.66 -18.72 -20.16
N THR A 23 -5.67 -19.06 -20.97
CA THR A 23 -6.06 -18.31 -22.13
C THR A 23 -6.63 -17.00 -21.61
N GLU A 24 -5.94 -15.89 -21.89
CA GLU A 24 -6.37 -14.52 -21.65
C GLU A 24 -7.74 -14.29 -22.30
N ALA A 25 -8.82 -14.55 -21.57
CA ALA A 25 -10.15 -14.13 -21.97
C ALA A 25 -11.03 -13.91 -20.72
N HIS A 26 -11.29 -12.62 -20.46
CA HIS A 26 -12.34 -12.06 -19.61
C HIS A 26 -12.05 -11.80 -18.13
N THR A 27 -10.97 -11.08 -17.82
CA THR A 27 -10.88 -10.36 -16.54
C THR A 27 -10.36 -8.93 -16.75
N GLY A 28 -11.09 -7.94 -16.25
CA GLY A 28 -10.73 -6.52 -16.40
C GLY A 28 -9.42 -6.16 -15.69
N SER A 29 -8.89 -4.95 -15.92
CA SER A 29 -7.77 -4.45 -15.11
C SER A 29 -8.17 -4.37 -13.63
N PHE A 30 -7.19 -4.50 -12.72
CA PHE A 30 -7.41 -4.34 -11.28
C PHE A 30 -8.17 -3.05 -10.97
N ALA A 31 -7.78 -1.94 -11.60
CA ALA A 31 -8.47 -0.66 -11.45
C ALA A 31 -9.96 -0.71 -11.81
N ARG A 32 -10.34 -1.41 -12.89
CA ARG A 32 -11.74 -1.53 -13.28
C ARG A 32 -12.52 -2.37 -12.27
N ALA A 33 -12.02 -3.55 -11.95
CA ALA A 33 -12.66 -4.45 -10.98
C ALA A 33 -12.79 -3.79 -9.59
N TYR A 34 -11.77 -3.03 -9.18
CA TYR A 34 -11.77 -2.32 -7.92
C TYR A 34 -12.80 -1.19 -7.91
N GLN A 35 -12.93 -0.42 -8.99
CA GLN A 35 -13.98 0.61 -9.13
C GLN A 35 -15.39 0.01 -9.16
N GLU A 36 -15.59 -1.08 -9.90
CA GLU A 36 -16.85 -1.82 -9.93
C GLU A 36 -17.25 -2.30 -8.52
N ALA A 37 -16.29 -2.77 -7.73
CA ALA A 37 -16.54 -3.20 -6.35
C ALA A 37 -16.93 -2.04 -5.41
N HIS A 38 -16.36 -0.83 -5.60
CA HIS A 38 -16.80 0.36 -4.87
C HIS A 38 -18.24 0.73 -5.23
N ALA A 39 -18.57 0.71 -6.53
CA ALA A 39 -19.93 0.98 -7.00
C ALA A 39 -20.93 -0.05 -6.45
N ALA A 40 -20.57 -1.34 -6.45
CA ALA A 40 -21.38 -2.41 -5.89
C ALA A 40 -21.56 -2.28 -4.37
N ALA A 41 -20.56 -1.76 -3.65
CA ALA A 41 -20.65 -1.46 -2.23
C ALA A 41 -21.47 -0.17 -1.92
N GLY A 42 -21.94 0.54 -2.95
CA GLY A 42 -22.72 1.76 -2.79
C GLY A 42 -21.93 2.94 -2.23
N ILE A 43 -20.59 2.94 -2.42
CA ILE A 43 -19.71 4.01 -1.97
C ILE A 43 -19.16 4.78 -3.18
N GLN A 44 -18.98 6.09 -3.01
CA GLN A 44 -18.56 6.98 -4.09
C GLN A 44 -17.31 7.75 -3.71
N ARG A 45 -16.42 7.93 -4.68
CA ARG A 45 -15.21 8.71 -4.48
C ARG A 45 -15.52 10.21 -4.59
N LEU A 46 -15.15 10.96 -3.58
CA LEU A 46 -15.21 12.43 -3.59
C LEU A 46 -14.13 13.00 -4.53
N ALA A 47 -14.53 13.89 -5.43
CA ALA A 47 -13.59 14.71 -6.20
C ALA A 47 -12.95 15.74 -5.27
N VAL A 48 -11.66 15.57 -4.97
CA VAL A 48 -10.97 16.43 -3.98
C VAL A 48 -10.46 17.74 -4.56
N THR A 49 -10.21 17.81 -5.88
CA THR A 49 -9.60 18.98 -6.53
C THR A 49 -10.35 20.28 -6.25
N PRO A 50 -11.69 20.36 -6.40
CA PRO A 50 -12.41 21.60 -6.12
C PRO A 50 -12.32 22.03 -4.65
N VAL A 51 -12.31 21.07 -3.73
CA VAL A 51 -12.16 21.34 -2.29
C VAL A 51 -10.78 21.94 -2.00
N LEU A 52 -9.73 21.35 -2.59
CA LEU A 52 -8.37 21.83 -2.41
C LEU A 52 -8.15 23.23 -3.02
N GLU A 53 -8.74 23.51 -4.19
CA GLU A 53 -8.71 24.84 -4.80
C GLU A 53 -9.37 25.89 -3.90
N MET A 54 -10.51 25.55 -3.26
CA MET A 54 -11.14 26.43 -2.28
C MET A 54 -10.27 26.64 -1.04
N MET A 55 -9.64 25.59 -0.52
CA MET A 55 -8.69 25.69 0.61
C MET A 55 -7.48 26.57 0.26
N ASP A 56 -6.96 26.48 -0.97
CA ASP A 56 -5.81 27.26 -1.44
C ASP A 56 -6.17 28.74 -1.65
N MET A 57 -7.29 29.03 -2.34
CA MET A 57 -7.67 30.39 -2.71
C MET A 57 -8.17 31.23 -1.53
N ALA A 58 -8.96 30.63 -0.65
CA ALA A 58 -9.58 31.35 0.47
C ALA A 58 -8.82 31.17 1.79
N GLY A 59 -7.88 30.23 1.86
CA GLY A 59 -7.29 29.80 3.13
C GLY A 59 -8.34 29.22 4.09
N ASP A 60 -9.47 28.75 3.55
CA ASP A 60 -10.65 28.32 4.29
C ASP A 60 -10.49 26.86 4.74
N PRO A 61 -10.30 26.60 6.05
CA PRO A 61 -10.22 25.23 6.56
C PRO A 61 -11.56 24.48 6.49
N ASP A 62 -12.67 25.19 6.31
CA ASP A 62 -14.04 24.66 6.28
C ASP A 62 -14.57 24.51 4.83
N ALA A 63 -13.70 24.68 3.82
CA ALA A 63 -14.04 24.58 2.40
C ALA A 63 -14.80 23.29 2.02
N LEU A 64 -14.52 22.18 2.69
CA LEU A 64 -15.22 20.92 2.47
C LEU A 64 -16.70 21.01 2.84
N ASP A 65 -17.07 21.72 3.91
CA ASP A 65 -18.48 21.86 4.30
C ASP A 65 -19.26 22.64 3.23
N ALA A 66 -18.68 23.74 2.75
CA ALA A 66 -19.25 24.53 1.67
C ALA A 66 -19.38 23.72 0.38
N TYR A 67 -18.41 22.86 0.07
CA TYR A 67 -18.48 21.96 -1.08
C TYR A 67 -19.57 20.89 -0.92
N LEU A 68 -19.63 20.20 0.22
CA LEU A 68 -20.62 19.16 0.49
C LEU A 68 -22.04 19.73 0.45
N ALA A 69 -22.27 20.91 1.03
CA ALA A 69 -23.57 21.58 1.00
C ALA A 69 -24.04 21.98 -0.41
N ARG A 70 -23.11 22.14 -1.38
CA ARG A 70 -23.45 22.50 -2.77
C ARG A 70 -23.56 21.29 -3.69
N ALA A 71 -22.63 20.36 -3.59
CA ALA A 71 -22.49 19.25 -4.52
C ALA A 71 -23.12 17.93 -4.03
N HIS A 72 -23.38 17.83 -2.72
CA HIS A 72 -23.83 16.59 -2.07
C HIS A 72 -24.91 16.82 -1.00
N ALA A 73 -25.72 17.88 -1.13
CA ALA A 73 -26.77 18.23 -0.17
C ALA A 73 -27.77 17.11 0.08
N ASP A 74 -28.12 16.36 -0.97
CA ASP A 74 -29.13 15.30 -0.94
C ASP A 74 -28.56 13.94 -0.51
N LEU A 75 -27.25 13.85 -0.26
CA LEU A 75 -26.62 12.60 0.17
C LEU A 75 -26.55 12.56 1.70
N PRO A 76 -27.26 11.62 2.36
CA PRO A 76 -27.18 11.53 3.81
C PRO A 76 -25.82 10.95 4.20
N LEU A 77 -25.03 11.77 4.89
CA LEU A 77 -23.70 11.45 5.43
C LEU A 77 -23.76 11.43 6.95
N SER A 78 -23.15 10.43 7.57
CA SER A 78 -22.94 10.43 9.01
C SER A 78 -21.89 11.48 9.40
N SER A 79 -21.90 11.90 10.67
CA SER A 79 -20.84 12.74 11.23
C SER A 79 -19.46 12.10 11.06
N ASP A 80 -19.36 10.79 11.28
CA ASP A 80 -18.11 10.04 11.12
C ASP A 80 -17.62 10.05 9.66
N ASN A 81 -18.53 9.99 8.66
CA ASN A 81 -18.13 10.12 7.27
C ASN A 81 -17.54 11.51 7.00
N ILE A 82 -18.21 12.57 7.46
CA ILE A 82 -17.76 13.96 7.27
C ILE A 82 -16.41 14.17 7.94
N ASP A 83 -16.23 13.68 9.16
CA ASP A 83 -14.96 13.79 9.89
C ASP A 83 -13.81 13.10 9.14
N ARG A 84 -14.04 11.91 8.55
CA ARG A 84 -13.03 11.23 7.73
C ARG A 84 -12.64 12.04 6.50
N LEU A 85 -13.61 12.61 5.81
CA LEU A 85 -13.37 13.47 4.65
C LEU A 85 -12.55 14.70 5.06
N LYS A 86 -12.92 15.38 6.16
CA LYS A 86 -12.21 16.56 6.69
C LYS A 86 -10.78 16.24 7.10
N GLY A 87 -10.59 15.17 7.87
CA GLY A 87 -9.26 14.73 8.29
C GLY A 87 -8.35 14.43 7.10
N ASN A 88 -8.88 13.76 6.08
CA ASN A 88 -8.14 13.52 4.84
C ASN A 88 -7.83 14.81 4.08
N MET A 89 -8.76 15.76 3.97
CA MET A 89 -8.51 17.04 3.29
C MET A 89 -7.43 17.88 3.97
N HIS A 90 -7.43 17.93 5.30
CA HIS A 90 -6.34 18.56 6.05
C HIS A 90 -5.00 17.88 5.75
N LEU A 91 -4.94 16.55 5.76
CA LEU A 91 -3.71 15.81 5.48
C LEU A 91 -3.24 15.97 4.04
N VAL A 92 -4.15 15.98 3.05
CA VAL A 92 -3.79 16.23 1.65
C VAL A 92 -3.12 17.59 1.51
N PHE A 93 -3.70 18.62 2.14
CA PHE A 93 -3.14 19.97 2.10
C PHE A 93 -1.75 19.99 2.77
N LEU A 94 -1.62 19.40 3.96
CA LEU A 94 -0.37 19.41 4.72
C LEU A 94 0.74 18.59 4.03
N PHE A 95 0.44 17.44 3.43
CA PHE A 95 1.45 16.61 2.76
C PHE A 95 2.13 17.28 1.56
N ARG A 96 1.53 18.33 0.98
CA ARG A 96 2.19 19.17 -0.03
C ARG A 96 3.47 19.81 0.51
N ASP A 97 3.52 20.11 1.80
CA ASP A 97 4.70 20.64 2.50
C ASP A 97 5.68 19.53 2.88
N PHE A 98 5.21 18.33 3.24
CA PHE A 98 6.04 17.22 3.71
C PHE A 98 6.92 16.55 2.63
N ARG A 99 6.44 16.49 1.38
CA ARG A 99 7.12 15.74 0.29
C ARG A 99 8.60 16.11 0.13
N ARG A 100 8.91 17.41 0.19
CA ARG A 100 10.28 17.92 -0.03
C ARG A 100 11.21 17.64 1.16
N PRO A 101 10.82 17.90 2.43
CA PRO A 101 11.50 17.37 3.61
C PRO A 101 11.83 15.88 3.50
N LEU A 102 10.84 15.04 3.19
CA LEU A 102 11.02 13.59 3.06
C LEU A 102 12.05 13.23 1.99
N ALA A 103 11.93 13.76 0.77
CA ALA A 103 12.89 13.49 -0.30
C ALA A 103 14.33 13.88 0.09
N ARG A 104 14.51 15.02 0.78
CA ARG A 104 15.84 15.43 1.29
C ARG A 104 16.36 14.50 2.37
N ALA A 105 15.48 13.99 3.24
CA ALA A 105 15.87 13.04 4.27
C ALA A 105 16.35 11.72 3.69
N MET A 106 15.65 11.22 2.68
CA MET A 106 16.02 10.00 1.96
C MET A 106 17.42 10.10 1.35
N GLU A 107 17.72 11.18 0.64
CA GLU A 107 19.06 11.41 0.08
C GLU A 107 20.13 11.50 1.18
N ARG A 108 19.85 12.21 2.29
CA ARG A 108 20.78 12.24 3.44
C ARG A 108 21.05 10.84 4.02
N MET A 109 20.02 10.02 4.21
CA MET A 109 20.17 8.67 4.74
C MET A 109 21.00 7.79 3.80
N LYS A 110 20.79 7.94 2.48
CA LYS A 110 21.54 7.25 1.44
C LYS A 110 23.02 7.66 1.44
N ASP A 111 23.30 8.97 1.46
CA ASP A 111 24.67 9.51 1.45
C ASP A 111 25.46 9.11 2.69
N THR A 112 24.79 9.04 3.84
CA THR A 112 25.43 8.70 5.13
C THR A 112 25.45 7.21 5.45
N GLY A 113 24.76 6.38 4.66
CA GLY A 113 24.57 4.94 4.97
C GLY A 113 23.81 4.72 6.28
N ALA A 114 22.90 5.64 6.65
CA ALA A 114 22.14 5.59 7.89
C ALA A 114 20.75 4.96 7.70
N GLY A 115 20.13 4.57 8.81
CA GLY A 115 18.76 4.02 8.82
C GLY A 115 18.64 2.79 7.92
N PRO A 116 17.72 2.75 6.94
CA PRO A 116 17.55 1.61 6.05
C PRO A 116 18.73 1.41 5.06
N PHE A 117 19.68 2.33 4.99
CA PHE A 117 20.92 2.17 4.20
C PHE A 117 22.11 1.66 5.03
N ALA A 118 21.92 1.39 6.32
CA ALA A 118 22.96 0.81 7.15
C ALA A 118 23.30 -0.63 6.70
N ALA A 119 24.57 -1.00 6.79
CA ALA A 119 25.04 -2.32 6.40
C ALA A 119 24.29 -3.44 7.13
N LEU A 120 23.83 -4.44 6.38
CA LEU A 120 23.18 -5.61 6.93
C LEU A 120 24.16 -6.77 7.13
N PRO A 121 23.94 -7.66 8.12
CA PRO A 121 24.71 -8.88 8.25
C PRO A 121 24.61 -9.75 6.99
N THR A 122 25.75 -10.21 6.48
CA THR A 122 25.83 -10.97 5.22
C THR A 122 25.13 -12.33 5.29
N TRP A 123 25.08 -12.95 6.47
CA TRP A 123 24.43 -14.23 6.73
C TRP A 123 22.90 -14.17 6.76
N MET A 124 22.31 -12.96 6.76
CA MET A 124 20.87 -12.79 6.86
C MET A 124 20.17 -13.23 5.57
N SER A 125 19.15 -14.08 5.70
CA SER A 125 18.30 -14.49 4.58
C SER A 125 17.52 -13.31 4.01
N ALA A 126 17.13 -13.36 2.73
CA ALA A 126 16.37 -12.28 2.08
C ALA A 126 15.09 -11.93 2.84
N HIS A 127 14.37 -12.94 3.35
CA HIS A 127 13.16 -12.73 4.16
C HIS A 127 13.42 -11.84 5.38
N HIS A 128 14.47 -12.14 6.15
CA HIS A 128 14.85 -11.34 7.32
C HIS A 128 15.35 -9.94 6.91
N ARG A 129 16.07 -9.81 5.78
CA ARG A 129 16.50 -8.51 5.26
C ARG A 129 15.31 -7.62 4.93
N PHE A 130 14.31 -8.14 4.21
CA PHE A 130 13.08 -7.40 3.92
C PHE A 130 12.35 -6.97 5.20
N GLY A 131 12.18 -7.87 6.15
CA GLY A 131 11.54 -7.55 7.44
C GLY A 131 12.25 -6.42 8.21
N LEU A 132 13.59 -6.49 8.30
CA LEU A 132 14.38 -5.47 8.96
C LEU A 132 14.35 -4.13 8.22
N LEU A 133 14.52 -4.13 6.90
CA LEU A 133 14.52 -2.92 6.09
C LEU A 133 13.15 -2.23 6.05
N ARG A 134 12.07 -3.00 6.04
CA ARG A 134 10.70 -2.46 6.16
C ARG A 134 10.52 -1.74 7.49
N THR A 135 10.96 -2.37 8.58
CA THR A 135 10.92 -1.80 9.93
C THR A 135 11.78 -0.53 10.00
N ALA A 136 13.02 -0.59 9.51
CA ALA A 136 13.93 0.55 9.48
C ALA A 136 13.38 1.72 8.62
N GLY A 137 12.74 1.41 7.50
CA GLY A 137 12.05 2.38 6.65
C GLY A 137 10.90 3.08 7.39
N CYS A 138 10.08 2.32 8.11
CA CYS A 138 8.98 2.89 8.91
C CYS A 138 9.48 3.75 10.06
N LEU A 139 10.52 3.31 10.78
CA LEU A 139 11.13 4.09 11.85
C LEU A 139 11.75 5.39 11.31
N GLY A 140 12.43 5.31 10.16
CA GLY A 140 12.95 6.50 9.46
C GLY A 140 11.84 7.46 9.05
N LEU A 141 10.77 6.95 8.44
CA LEU A 141 9.63 7.75 8.01
C LEU A 141 8.92 8.41 9.21
N ASN A 142 8.71 7.66 10.29
CA ASN A 142 8.08 8.15 11.51
C ASN A 142 8.90 9.29 12.12
N LYS A 143 10.23 9.17 12.14
CA LYS A 143 11.10 10.26 12.59
C LYS A 143 10.93 11.52 11.75
N GLU A 144 10.92 11.40 10.42
CA GLU A 144 10.77 12.57 9.55
C GLU A 144 9.37 13.21 9.68
N LEU A 145 8.33 12.40 9.93
CA LEU A 145 6.99 12.89 10.25
C LEU A 145 6.95 13.61 11.60
N ASP A 146 7.65 13.11 12.61
CA ASP A 146 7.76 13.74 13.93
C ASP A 146 8.43 15.11 13.83
N ASP A 147 9.59 15.17 13.16
CA ASP A 147 10.32 16.42 12.94
C ASP A 147 9.50 17.42 12.11
N TRP A 148 8.79 16.93 11.09
CA TRP A 148 7.93 17.76 10.24
C TRP A 148 6.72 18.34 11.00
N ILE A 149 6.04 17.53 11.81
CA ILE A 149 4.91 18.02 12.62
C ILE A 149 5.38 19.04 13.66
N ALA A 150 6.51 18.80 14.32
CA ALA A 150 7.08 19.77 15.26
C ALA A 150 7.38 21.13 14.58
N ASP A 151 7.96 21.10 13.37
CA ASP A 151 8.19 22.30 12.57
C ASP A 151 6.87 23.00 12.14
N LEU A 152 5.86 22.23 11.73
CA LEU A 152 4.53 22.78 11.40
C LEU A 152 3.85 23.42 12.61
N GLU A 153 3.98 22.83 13.80
CA GLU A 153 3.45 23.41 15.03
C GLU A 153 4.15 24.72 15.39
N ALA A 154 5.47 24.80 15.23
CA ALA A 154 6.21 26.04 15.42
C ALA A 154 5.78 27.13 14.41
N ARG A 155 5.62 26.78 13.12
CA ARG A 155 5.09 27.69 12.08
C ARG A 155 3.63 28.06 12.31
N GLY A 156 2.89 27.21 13.02
CA GLY A 156 1.48 27.37 13.35
C GLY A 156 1.22 28.02 14.71
N ALA A 157 2.23 28.44 15.47
CA ALA A 157 2.07 29.08 16.78
C ALA A 157 1.34 30.43 16.69
N PRO A 158 0.50 30.83 17.67
CA PRO A 158 -0.23 32.11 17.65
C PRO A 158 0.64 33.33 17.37
N GLU A 159 1.88 33.30 17.85
CA GLU A 159 2.90 34.33 17.75
C GLU A 159 3.72 34.25 16.45
N ALA A 160 3.63 33.15 15.70
CA ALA A 160 4.33 32.98 14.44
C ALA A 160 3.76 33.90 13.35
N PRO A 161 4.58 34.43 12.42
CA PRO A 161 4.09 35.24 11.32
C PRO A 161 3.00 34.49 10.53
N ILE A 162 1.80 35.09 10.48
CA ILE A 162 0.57 34.52 9.87
C ILE A 162 0.72 34.23 8.36
N ALA A 163 1.85 34.56 7.75
CA ALA A 163 2.10 34.37 6.32
C ALA A 163 2.11 32.91 5.86
N CYS A 164 2.48 31.93 6.70
CA CYS A 164 2.63 30.53 6.26
C CYS A 164 1.26 29.80 6.15
N PRO A 165 0.80 29.41 4.93
CA PRO A 165 -0.47 28.71 4.77
C PRO A 165 -0.50 27.34 5.48
N PHE A 166 0.62 26.62 5.45
CA PHE A 166 0.74 25.30 6.09
C PHE A 166 0.67 25.37 7.62
N GLY A 167 1.28 26.39 8.23
CA GLY A 167 1.16 26.61 9.68
C GLY A 167 -0.27 26.93 10.12
N ARG A 168 -1.00 27.74 9.33
CA ARG A 168 -2.43 28.01 9.56
C ARG A 168 -3.26 26.74 9.44
N MET A 169 -3.04 25.96 8.39
CA MET A 169 -3.74 24.68 8.18
C MET A 169 -3.42 23.68 9.29
N ALA A 170 -2.18 23.60 9.76
CA ALA A 170 -1.79 22.72 10.86
C ALA A 170 -2.52 23.08 12.16
N ARG A 171 -2.66 24.38 12.46
CA ARG A 171 -3.45 24.86 13.60
C ARG A 171 -4.93 24.49 13.46
N ALA A 172 -5.51 24.69 12.27
CA ALA A 172 -6.90 24.33 11.99
C ALA A 172 -7.13 22.82 12.14
N ALA A 173 -6.26 22.00 11.54
CA ALA A 173 -6.28 20.55 11.65
C ALA A 173 -6.18 20.12 13.13
N ARG A 174 -5.24 20.67 13.92
CA ARG A 174 -5.12 20.34 15.34
C ARG A 174 -6.42 20.59 16.11
N ARG A 175 -7.09 21.72 15.87
CA ARG A 175 -8.38 22.04 16.49
C ARG A 175 -9.47 21.07 16.04
N PHE A 176 -9.52 20.76 14.75
CA PHE A 176 -10.47 19.80 14.18
C PHE A 176 -10.31 18.41 14.80
N PHE A 177 -9.10 17.84 14.79
CA PHE A 177 -8.84 16.50 15.34
C PHE A 177 -9.16 16.43 16.85
N ALA A 178 -8.82 17.48 17.62
CA ALA A 178 -9.15 17.55 19.03
C ALA A 178 -10.66 17.76 19.31
N GLY A 179 -11.41 18.32 18.37
CA GLY A 179 -12.85 18.56 18.48
C GLY A 179 -13.72 17.42 17.94
N SER A 180 -13.20 16.63 17.01
CA SER A 180 -13.93 15.54 16.35
C SER A 180 -14.25 14.40 17.32
N ALA A 181 -15.52 13.97 17.35
CA ALA A 181 -15.93 12.81 18.14
C ALA A 181 -15.26 11.53 17.64
N LEU A 182 -15.12 11.37 16.31
CA LEU A 182 -14.46 10.21 15.71
C LEU A 182 -13.00 10.10 16.17
N TYR A 183 -12.20 11.14 15.97
CA TYR A 183 -10.77 11.08 16.24
C TYR A 183 -10.44 11.06 17.73
N ARG A 184 -11.22 11.74 18.58
CA ARG A 184 -11.05 11.63 20.04
C ARG A 184 -11.32 10.22 20.56
N ARG A 185 -12.39 9.55 20.07
CA ARG A 185 -12.72 8.17 20.49
C ARG A 185 -11.59 7.19 20.16
N ALA A 186 -10.87 7.45 19.07
CA ALA A 186 -9.75 6.62 18.61
C ALA A 186 -8.37 7.11 19.09
N ASP A 187 -8.31 8.14 19.94
CA ASP A 187 -7.07 8.81 20.37
C ASP A 187 -6.14 9.15 19.20
N HIS A 188 -6.72 9.69 18.13
CA HIS A 188 -6.02 10.02 16.90
C HIS A 188 -5.74 11.51 16.77
N SER A 189 -4.49 11.82 16.42
CA SER A 189 -4.00 13.15 16.08
C SER A 189 -3.66 13.25 14.60
N VAL A 190 -3.36 14.46 14.13
CA VAL A 190 -2.82 14.67 12.77
C VAL A 190 -1.59 13.78 12.53
N LEU A 191 -0.67 13.74 13.49
CA LEU A 191 0.56 12.94 13.42
C LEU A 191 0.26 11.44 13.37
N SER A 192 -0.64 10.93 14.22
CA SER A 192 -0.93 9.49 14.25
C SER A 192 -1.55 9.03 12.94
N ILE A 193 -2.51 9.78 12.38
CA ILE A 193 -3.11 9.42 11.07
C ILE A 193 -2.07 9.56 9.95
N ALA A 194 -1.23 10.60 9.97
CA ALA A 194 -0.15 10.76 9.00
C ALA A 194 0.81 9.57 9.02
N LYS A 195 1.21 9.09 10.21
CA LYS A 195 2.04 7.89 10.38
C LYS A 195 1.34 6.64 9.85
N THR A 196 0.10 6.37 10.26
CA THR A 196 -0.63 5.18 9.81
C THR A 196 -0.75 5.14 8.29
N GLY A 197 -1.27 6.20 7.66
CA GLY A 197 -1.45 6.25 6.22
C GLY A 197 -0.14 6.17 5.42
N SER A 198 0.92 6.84 5.90
CA SER A 198 2.21 6.85 5.22
C SER A 198 2.94 5.51 5.34
N ASN A 199 2.89 4.85 6.50
CA ASN A 199 3.47 3.52 6.68
C ASN A 199 2.73 2.47 5.85
N THR A 200 1.39 2.52 5.76
CA THR A 200 0.64 1.64 4.85
C THR A 200 1.08 1.83 3.40
N ALA A 201 1.25 3.07 2.93
CA ALA A 201 1.73 3.33 1.57
C ALA A 201 3.16 2.82 1.34
N LEU A 202 4.07 3.04 2.31
CA LEU A 202 5.44 2.55 2.25
C LEU A 202 5.48 1.02 2.21
N HIS A 203 4.64 0.36 3.00
CA HIS A 203 4.53 -1.08 3.05
C HIS A 203 4.03 -1.69 1.73
N VAL A 204 3.03 -1.08 1.08
CA VAL A 204 2.58 -1.54 -0.24
C VAL A 204 3.70 -1.43 -1.27
N CYS A 205 4.55 -0.39 -1.18
CA CYS A 205 5.75 -0.29 -2.02
C CYS A 205 6.76 -1.41 -1.71
N TRP A 206 6.93 -1.80 -0.44
CA TRP A 206 7.74 -2.96 -0.05
C TRP A 206 7.18 -4.28 -0.61
N SER A 207 5.86 -4.50 -0.51
CA SER A 207 5.22 -5.70 -1.08
C SER A 207 5.47 -5.83 -2.58
N LEU A 208 5.49 -4.73 -3.32
CA LEU A 208 5.82 -4.74 -4.74
C LEU A 208 7.26 -5.22 -5.00
N VAL A 209 8.23 -4.72 -4.22
CA VAL A 209 9.64 -5.14 -4.34
C VAL A 209 9.83 -6.60 -3.91
N GLU A 210 9.22 -7.00 -2.80
CA GLU A 210 9.27 -8.37 -2.31
C GLU A 210 8.65 -9.35 -3.30
N ALA A 211 7.51 -9.01 -3.89
CA ALA A 211 6.90 -9.79 -4.94
C ALA A 211 7.84 -9.96 -6.13
N ALA A 212 8.50 -8.90 -6.59
CA ALA A 212 9.47 -8.97 -7.69
C ALA A 212 10.61 -9.95 -7.36
N TYR A 213 11.12 -9.89 -6.12
CA TYR A 213 12.16 -10.79 -5.64
C TYR A 213 11.70 -12.24 -5.61
N TYR A 214 10.53 -12.53 -5.02
CA TYR A 214 10.04 -13.90 -4.87
C TYR A 214 9.52 -14.51 -6.18
N LEU A 215 9.04 -13.69 -7.12
CA LEU A 215 8.68 -14.11 -8.48
C LEU A 215 9.90 -14.36 -9.38
N GLY A 216 11.13 -14.26 -8.84
CA GLY A 216 12.35 -14.56 -9.58
C GLY A 216 12.66 -13.57 -10.69
N VAL A 217 12.26 -12.30 -10.54
CA VAL A 217 12.63 -11.27 -11.51
C VAL A 217 14.13 -10.99 -11.37
N ASP A 218 14.91 -11.52 -12.31
CA ASP A 218 16.34 -11.27 -12.44
C ASP A 218 16.59 -10.37 -13.66
N LEU A 219 16.67 -9.06 -13.39
CA LEU A 219 16.92 -8.04 -14.40
C LEU A 219 18.08 -7.13 -13.96
N PRO A 220 18.83 -6.54 -14.91
CA PRO A 220 19.78 -5.48 -14.59
C PRO A 220 19.11 -4.36 -13.77
N PRO A 221 19.82 -3.74 -12.81
CA PRO A 221 19.26 -2.73 -11.89
C PRO A 221 18.37 -1.66 -12.54
N ALA A 222 18.78 -1.11 -13.68
CA ALA A 222 18.04 -0.08 -14.39
C ALA A 222 16.71 -0.61 -14.97
N GLU A 223 16.75 -1.81 -15.56
CA GLU A 223 15.57 -2.47 -16.14
C GLU A 223 14.60 -2.95 -15.06
N TRP A 224 15.13 -3.51 -13.97
CA TRP A 224 14.35 -3.90 -12.79
C TRP A 224 13.60 -2.69 -12.20
N ARG A 225 14.31 -1.56 -12.04
CA ARG A 225 13.71 -0.30 -11.58
C ARG A 225 12.61 0.17 -12.53
N ALA A 226 12.88 0.19 -13.83
CA ALA A 226 11.90 0.61 -14.84
C ALA A 226 10.66 -0.28 -14.84
N MET A 227 10.84 -1.60 -14.67
CA MET A 227 9.76 -2.57 -14.55
C MET A 227 8.85 -2.27 -13.36
N LEU A 228 9.42 -2.07 -12.17
CA LEU A 228 8.63 -1.75 -10.98
C LEU A 228 8.02 -0.35 -11.05
N TRP A 229 8.66 0.58 -11.74
CA TRP A 229 8.09 1.90 -11.99
C TRP A 229 6.82 1.83 -12.86
N ARG A 230 6.76 0.91 -13.83
CA ARG A 230 5.52 0.66 -14.60
C ARG A 230 4.41 0.09 -13.72
N SER A 231 4.75 -0.75 -12.75
CA SER A 231 3.81 -1.33 -11.77
C SER A 231 3.22 -0.31 -10.79
N ARG A 232 3.76 0.92 -10.72
CA ARG A 232 3.28 1.96 -9.80
C ARG A 232 1.79 2.28 -9.93
N LYS A 233 1.21 2.06 -11.12
CA LYS A 233 -0.23 2.26 -11.39
C LYS A 233 -1.12 1.43 -10.46
N GLU A 234 -0.64 0.28 -10.03
CA GLU A 234 -1.35 -0.63 -9.14
C GLU A 234 -1.39 -0.07 -7.72
N ILE A 235 -0.26 0.45 -7.23
CA ILE A 235 -0.17 1.14 -5.93
C ILE A 235 -1.06 2.37 -5.92
N ALA A 236 -1.02 3.17 -6.99
CA ALA A 236 -1.87 4.35 -7.14
C ALA A 236 -3.36 3.98 -7.12
N THR A 237 -3.73 2.87 -7.76
CA THR A 237 -5.09 2.36 -7.78
C THR A 237 -5.55 1.93 -6.38
N LEU A 238 -4.75 1.15 -5.65
CA LEU A 238 -5.03 0.79 -4.25
C LEU A 238 -5.18 2.04 -3.38
N ALA A 239 -4.23 2.97 -3.46
CA ALA A 239 -4.24 4.21 -2.68
C ALA A 239 -5.46 5.10 -2.98
N SER A 240 -6.10 4.91 -4.13
CA SER A 240 -7.30 5.65 -4.52
C SER A 240 -8.60 5.10 -3.92
N GLY A 241 -8.59 3.86 -3.38
CA GLY A 241 -9.76 3.18 -2.82
C GLY A 241 -10.15 3.62 -1.41
N SER A 242 -11.31 3.19 -0.95
CA SER A 242 -11.75 3.41 0.43
C SER A 242 -10.91 2.60 1.41
N LEU A 243 -10.79 3.08 2.65
CA LEU A 243 -10.00 2.37 3.67
C LEU A 243 -10.52 0.94 3.90
N GLY A 244 -11.85 0.76 3.98
CA GLY A 244 -12.45 -0.56 4.16
C GLY A 244 -12.10 -1.51 3.02
N MET A 245 -12.25 -1.07 1.77
CA MET A 245 -11.88 -1.86 0.59
C MET A 245 -10.39 -2.19 0.54
N ILE A 246 -9.52 -1.26 0.94
CA ILE A 246 -8.08 -1.49 1.01
C ILE A 246 -7.77 -2.55 2.07
N VAL A 247 -8.30 -2.42 3.29
CA VAL A 247 -8.07 -3.38 4.38
C VAL A 247 -8.58 -4.77 3.99
N THR A 248 -9.80 -4.88 3.47
CA THR A 248 -10.36 -6.15 3.00
C THR A 248 -9.52 -6.79 1.89
N PHE A 249 -9.03 -6.00 0.94
CA PHE A 249 -8.13 -6.51 -0.10
C PHE A 249 -6.81 -7.00 0.50
N LEU A 250 -6.18 -6.21 1.38
CA LEU A 250 -4.93 -6.59 2.02
C LEU A 250 -5.10 -7.85 2.89
N GLU A 251 -6.21 -7.99 3.61
CA GLU A 251 -6.53 -9.20 4.38
C GLU A 251 -6.65 -10.42 3.47
N ALA A 252 -7.45 -10.33 2.41
CA ALA A 252 -7.65 -11.41 1.45
C ALA A 252 -6.36 -11.79 0.71
N ALA A 253 -5.48 -10.83 0.47
CA ALA A 253 -4.17 -11.04 -0.13
C ALA A 253 -3.12 -11.55 0.87
N HIS A 254 -3.51 -11.86 2.11
CA HIS A 254 -2.59 -12.19 3.22
C HIS A 254 -1.52 -11.13 3.49
N LEU A 255 -1.76 -9.91 3.01
CA LEU A 255 -0.96 -8.74 3.26
C LEU A 255 -1.36 -8.03 4.55
N HIS A 256 -2.52 -8.24 5.16
CA HIS A 256 -2.84 -7.60 6.44
C HIS A 256 -2.33 -8.46 7.62
N PRO A 257 -1.47 -7.95 8.52
CA PRO A 257 -1.03 -8.68 9.70
C PRO A 257 -2.13 -8.70 10.77
N HIS A 258 -2.11 -9.73 11.61
CA HIS A 258 -2.93 -9.80 12.82
C HIS A 258 -2.21 -9.18 14.05
N GLY A 259 -1.30 -8.21 13.85
CA GLY A 259 -0.50 -7.53 14.88
C GLY A 259 -0.03 -6.13 14.45
N ASP A 260 0.86 -5.47 15.22
CA ASP A 260 1.26 -4.04 15.07
C ASP A 260 1.96 -3.64 13.75
N SER A 261 2.15 -4.56 12.80
CA SER A 261 2.60 -4.20 11.45
C SER A 261 1.42 -3.66 10.62
N ALA A 262 1.65 -2.89 9.58
CA ALA A 262 0.59 -2.50 8.65
C ALA A 262 0.42 -3.50 7.48
N VAL A 263 1.46 -4.30 7.16
CA VAL A 263 1.44 -5.29 6.06
C VAL A 263 2.34 -6.51 6.38
N ASN A 264 1.93 -7.73 6.03
CA ASN A 264 2.70 -8.97 6.12
C ASN A 264 3.76 -9.09 5.00
N PRO A 265 4.85 -9.85 5.22
CA PRO A 265 5.82 -10.17 4.17
C PRO A 265 5.15 -10.88 3.01
N THR A 266 5.53 -10.52 1.78
CA THR A 266 5.07 -11.24 0.59
C THR A 266 5.84 -12.55 0.45
N THR A 267 5.18 -13.68 0.18
CA THR A 267 5.81 -14.97 -0.09
C THR A 267 5.40 -15.49 -1.47
N HIS A 268 6.11 -16.51 -1.99
CA HIS A 268 5.83 -17.08 -3.31
C HIS A 268 4.38 -17.60 -3.46
N GLU A 269 3.82 -18.22 -2.41
CA GLU A 269 2.47 -18.80 -2.44
C GLU A 269 1.35 -17.79 -2.13
N GLY A 270 1.69 -16.61 -1.61
CA GLY A 270 0.73 -15.58 -1.16
C GLY A 270 0.92 -14.21 -1.81
N SER A 271 1.57 -14.12 -2.98
CA SER A 271 1.84 -12.82 -3.62
C SER A 271 0.56 -12.20 -4.21
N PRO A 272 0.15 -10.98 -3.78
CA PRO A 272 -0.94 -10.22 -4.43
C PRO A 272 -0.58 -9.72 -5.81
N PHE A 273 0.69 -9.80 -6.19
CA PHE A 273 1.17 -9.39 -7.49
C PHE A 273 1.43 -10.61 -8.36
N ARG A 274 1.11 -10.46 -9.64
CA ARG A 274 1.50 -11.39 -10.70
C ARG A 274 2.36 -10.68 -11.72
N LEU A 275 3.31 -11.41 -12.29
CA LEU A 275 4.12 -10.93 -13.39
C LEU A 275 3.31 -10.98 -14.68
N VAL A 276 3.31 -9.88 -15.44
CA VAL A 276 2.59 -9.76 -16.71
C VAL A 276 3.44 -9.04 -17.75
N GLY A 277 3.13 -9.29 -19.02
CA GLY A 277 3.88 -8.75 -20.16
C GLY A 277 5.27 -9.36 -20.32
N GLU A 278 5.92 -9.01 -21.43
CA GLU A 278 7.26 -9.50 -21.79
C GLU A 278 8.17 -8.33 -22.19
N GLY A 279 9.49 -8.58 -22.17
CA GLY A 279 10.49 -7.60 -22.60
C GLY A 279 10.32 -6.22 -21.94
N ALA A 280 10.17 -5.19 -22.78
CA ALA A 280 10.04 -3.80 -22.34
C ALA A 280 8.71 -3.49 -21.61
N ASP A 281 7.66 -4.30 -21.84
CA ASP A 281 6.32 -4.10 -21.24
C ASP A 281 6.12 -4.90 -19.95
N ARG A 282 7.11 -5.73 -19.58
CA ARG A 282 7.11 -6.53 -18.35
C ARG A 282 6.83 -5.64 -17.14
N ARG A 283 5.93 -6.08 -16.25
CA ARG A 283 5.55 -5.39 -15.01
C ARG A 283 4.86 -6.36 -14.03
N LEU A 284 4.56 -5.86 -12.84
CA LEU A 284 3.73 -6.54 -11.86
C LEU A 284 2.35 -5.87 -11.83
N ASP A 285 1.30 -6.67 -12.00
CA ASP A 285 -0.09 -6.24 -11.83
C ASP A 285 -0.66 -6.86 -10.55
N LEU A 286 -1.54 -6.16 -9.84
CA LEU A 286 -2.28 -6.77 -8.73
C LEU A 286 -3.22 -7.83 -9.28
N ARG A 287 -3.32 -8.92 -8.54
CA ARG A 287 -4.29 -9.96 -8.81
C ARG A 287 -5.68 -9.47 -8.39
N LEU A 288 -6.70 -10.05 -9.01
CA LEU A 288 -8.10 -9.68 -8.77
C LEU A 288 -8.73 -10.48 -7.62
N ASP A 289 -8.10 -11.59 -7.24
CA ASP A 289 -8.49 -12.36 -6.07
C ASP A 289 -8.36 -11.47 -4.81
N GLY A 290 -9.44 -11.43 -4.04
CA GLY A 290 -9.54 -10.59 -2.84
C GLY A 290 -10.26 -9.24 -3.04
N ILE A 291 -10.61 -8.85 -4.27
CA ILE A 291 -11.51 -7.71 -4.47
C ILE A 291 -12.93 -8.12 -4.06
N THR A 292 -13.40 -7.63 -2.93
CA THR A 292 -14.76 -7.88 -2.42
C THR A 292 -15.46 -6.56 -2.14
N PRO A 293 -16.69 -6.32 -2.66
CA PRO A 293 -17.46 -5.13 -2.31
C PRO A 293 -17.66 -5.02 -0.80
N MET A 294 -17.25 -3.90 -0.21
CA MET A 294 -17.30 -3.69 1.24
C MET A 294 -17.63 -2.23 1.56
N SER A 295 -18.56 -2.05 2.49
CA SER A 295 -18.89 -0.75 3.09
C SER A 295 -19.13 -0.93 4.58
N THR A 296 -18.57 -0.03 5.39
CA THR A 296 -18.84 0.02 6.84
C THR A 296 -20.19 0.68 7.15
N GLY A 297 -20.90 1.18 6.14
CA GLY A 297 -22.06 2.06 6.31
C GLY A 297 -21.71 3.51 6.66
N HIS A 298 -20.45 3.78 7.04
CA HIS A 298 -19.95 5.11 7.41
C HIS A 298 -19.04 5.75 6.35
N ASP A 299 -18.79 5.07 5.23
CA ASP A 299 -17.85 5.50 4.18
C ASP A 299 -18.56 5.71 2.82
N ARG A 300 -19.80 6.22 2.84
CA ARG A 300 -20.60 6.49 1.62
C ARG A 300 -19.87 7.40 0.63
N LEU A 301 -19.19 8.42 1.15
CA LEU A 301 -18.18 9.18 0.41
C LEU A 301 -16.79 8.89 0.95
N PHE A 302 -15.81 8.74 0.07
CA PHE A 302 -14.42 8.55 0.47
C PHE A 302 -13.47 9.31 -0.46
N THR A 303 -12.29 9.68 0.02
CA THR A 303 -11.27 10.40 -0.78
C THR A 303 -10.18 9.46 -1.30
N GLY A 304 -9.98 8.33 -0.63
CA GLY A 304 -8.75 7.53 -0.69
C GLY A 304 -7.65 8.10 0.19
N CYS A 305 -6.44 7.51 0.09
CA CYS A 305 -5.26 7.90 0.86
C CYS A 305 -4.85 9.35 0.56
N PRO A 306 -4.59 10.19 1.58
CA PRO A 306 -4.18 11.58 1.37
C PRO A 306 -2.93 11.75 0.47
N ALA A 307 -1.95 10.84 0.61
CA ALA A 307 -0.73 10.88 -0.19
C ALA A 307 -0.98 10.70 -1.70
N PHE A 308 -2.07 10.04 -2.10
CA PHE A 308 -2.42 9.89 -3.52
C PHE A 308 -2.66 11.23 -4.21
N HIS A 309 -3.23 12.19 -3.48
CA HIS A 309 -3.61 13.51 -4.02
C HIS A 309 -2.47 14.51 -4.04
N VAL A 310 -1.32 14.16 -3.46
CA VAL A 310 -0.12 14.98 -3.49
C VAL A 310 0.79 14.48 -4.60
N GLY A 311 0.94 15.31 -5.65
CA GLY A 311 1.75 14.97 -6.82
C GLY A 311 3.14 14.47 -6.41
N GLY A 312 3.51 13.28 -6.89
CA GLY A 312 4.81 12.65 -6.65
C GLY A 312 5.04 12.07 -5.24
N MET A 313 4.04 12.05 -4.34
CA MET A 313 4.24 11.49 -3.00
C MET A 313 4.39 9.96 -3.03
N ILE A 314 3.49 9.25 -3.74
CA ILE A 314 3.61 7.80 -3.96
C ILE A 314 4.91 7.47 -4.71
N ASP A 315 5.28 8.28 -5.71
CA ASP A 315 6.54 8.15 -6.42
C ASP A 315 7.76 8.31 -5.49
N THR A 316 7.66 9.17 -4.48
CA THR A 316 8.71 9.36 -3.46
C THR A 316 8.86 8.11 -2.60
N TYR A 317 7.76 7.54 -2.09
CA TYR A 317 7.80 6.29 -1.33
C TYR A 317 8.34 5.12 -2.16
N LEU A 318 7.87 4.97 -3.39
CA LEU A 318 8.34 3.91 -4.28
C LEU A 318 9.82 4.08 -4.59
N SER A 319 10.28 5.29 -4.92
CA SER A 319 11.70 5.57 -5.16
C SER A 319 12.56 5.22 -3.96
N TRP A 320 12.08 5.52 -2.75
CA TRP A 320 12.81 5.18 -1.52
C TRP A 320 13.04 3.69 -1.38
N VAL A 321 11.95 2.91 -1.50
CA VAL A 321 12.01 1.46 -1.36
C VAL A 321 12.89 0.84 -2.46
N LEU A 322 12.80 1.33 -3.70
CA LEU A 322 13.65 0.86 -4.80
C LEU A 322 15.13 1.16 -4.55
N ASP A 323 15.46 2.35 -4.06
CA ASP A 323 16.83 2.74 -3.73
C ASP A 323 17.41 1.88 -2.60
N ILE A 324 16.64 1.63 -1.54
CA ILE A 324 17.04 0.73 -0.44
C ILE A 324 17.26 -0.68 -0.97
N ALA A 325 16.31 -1.22 -1.75
CA ALA A 325 16.39 -2.58 -2.28
C ALA A 325 17.62 -2.77 -3.17
N LEU A 326 17.90 -1.81 -4.06
CA LEU A 326 19.08 -1.83 -4.92
C LEU A 326 20.38 -1.74 -4.12
N HIS A 327 20.43 -0.87 -3.11
CA HIS A 327 21.59 -0.74 -2.23
C HIS A 327 21.95 -2.08 -1.55
N HIS A 328 20.95 -2.85 -1.14
CA HIS A 328 21.12 -4.14 -0.47
C HIS A 328 21.16 -5.35 -1.42
N GLY A 329 21.14 -5.12 -2.74
CA GLY A 329 21.17 -6.18 -3.75
C GLY A 329 19.93 -7.07 -3.78
N LEU A 330 18.78 -6.56 -3.33
CA LEU A 330 17.49 -7.27 -3.26
C LEU A 330 16.71 -7.26 -4.58
N ASN A 331 17.37 -6.94 -5.69
CA ASN A 331 16.78 -6.93 -7.03
C ASN A 331 16.99 -8.25 -7.81
N ARG A 332 17.65 -9.24 -7.19
CA ARG A 332 17.91 -10.55 -7.77
C ARG A 332 18.03 -11.59 -6.67
N GLN A 333 17.58 -12.81 -6.94
CA GLN A 333 17.83 -13.93 -6.06
C GLN A 333 19.31 -14.36 -6.18
N PRO A 334 19.94 -14.83 -5.10
CA PRO A 334 21.26 -15.41 -5.20
C PRO A 334 21.22 -16.61 -6.15
N VAL A 335 22.19 -16.68 -7.06
CA VAL A 335 22.36 -17.84 -7.96
C VAL A 335 22.50 -19.08 -7.08
N ALA A 336 21.63 -20.07 -7.28
CA ALA A 336 21.77 -21.35 -6.60
C ALA A 336 23.18 -21.87 -6.87
N ALA A 337 23.97 -22.10 -5.82
CA ALA A 337 25.31 -22.65 -5.98
C ALA A 337 25.18 -23.93 -6.82
N PRO A 338 26.02 -24.13 -7.86
CA PRO A 338 25.96 -25.35 -8.64
C PRO A 338 26.12 -26.50 -7.67
N ILE A 339 25.12 -27.38 -7.61
CA ILE A 339 25.21 -28.61 -6.84
C ILE A 339 26.38 -29.37 -7.46
N LEU A 340 27.50 -29.45 -6.73
CA LEU A 340 28.60 -30.38 -7.00
C LEU A 340 28.10 -31.80 -6.70
N GLY A 341 27.09 -32.24 -7.45
CA GLY A 341 26.40 -33.51 -7.33
C GLY A 341 26.71 -34.35 -8.55
N GLY A 342 27.97 -34.79 -8.65
CA GLY A 342 28.42 -35.55 -9.81
C GLY A 342 29.74 -36.30 -9.64
N MET A 343 30.25 -36.49 -8.41
CA MET A 343 31.32 -37.46 -8.14
C MET A 343 31.26 -37.83 -6.67
N LEU A 344 30.51 -38.89 -6.34
CA LEU A 344 30.78 -39.86 -5.27
C LEU A 344 29.59 -40.83 -5.24
N GLY A 345 29.58 -41.74 -6.21
CA GLY A 345 28.79 -42.96 -6.08
C GLY A 345 29.47 -43.87 -5.07
N ALA A 346 28.81 -44.12 -3.93
CA ALA A 346 28.93 -45.34 -3.15
C ALA A 346 27.78 -45.40 -2.13
N THR A 347 26.76 -46.16 -2.52
CA THR A 347 25.85 -46.97 -1.69
C THR A 347 26.11 -47.02 -0.18
N VAL A 348 25.12 -46.65 0.65
CA VAL A 348 24.57 -47.52 1.69
C VAL A 348 23.08 -47.24 1.84
N ALA A 349 22.33 -48.33 1.93
CA ALA A 349 20.88 -48.40 1.97
C ALA A 349 20.26 -48.05 3.34
N SER A 350 19.02 -47.61 3.23
CA SER A 350 17.86 -47.90 4.09
C SER A 350 17.35 -46.84 5.08
N PRO A 351 16.01 -46.70 5.18
CA PRO A 351 15.30 -45.65 5.91
C PRO A 351 14.93 -46.09 7.34
N VAL A 352 14.23 -45.21 8.09
CA VAL A 352 13.34 -45.42 9.27
C VAL A 352 13.68 -44.46 10.44
N PRO A 353 12.73 -43.91 11.24
CA PRO A 353 11.37 -43.42 10.95
C PRO A 353 11.08 -42.03 11.61
N LEU A 354 9.87 -41.51 11.36
CA LEU A 354 9.21 -40.46 12.13
C LEU A 354 9.18 -40.77 13.65
N GLY A 355 9.72 -39.86 14.45
CA GLY A 355 9.64 -39.89 15.92
C GLY A 355 8.96 -38.61 16.43
N ALA A 356 7.76 -38.77 16.98
CA ALA A 356 7.02 -37.75 17.70
C ALA A 356 7.80 -37.24 18.93
N GLY A 357 7.78 -35.94 19.21
CA GLY A 357 8.39 -35.41 20.42
C GLY A 357 8.25 -33.91 20.66
N ARG A 358 7.26 -33.57 21.48
CA ARG A 358 7.15 -32.37 22.35
C ARG A 358 6.92 -30.99 21.70
N ALA A 359 5.63 -30.65 21.65
CA ALA A 359 5.17 -29.29 21.89
C ALA A 359 5.61 -28.82 23.29
N MET A 360 6.43 -27.77 23.34
CA MET A 360 6.55 -26.93 24.53
C MET A 360 5.55 -25.78 24.37
N ALA A 361 4.45 -25.88 25.08
CA ALA A 361 3.55 -24.77 25.33
C ALA A 361 4.30 -23.73 26.20
N GLN A 362 4.64 -22.58 25.63
CA GLN A 362 4.91 -21.38 26.41
C GLN A 362 3.56 -20.72 26.73
N GLN A 363 3.22 -20.70 28.01
CA GLN A 363 2.12 -19.92 28.57
C GLN A 363 2.37 -18.44 28.27
N VAL A 364 1.53 -17.83 27.44
CA VAL A 364 1.41 -16.38 27.35
C VAL A 364 0.20 -15.98 28.19
N ALA A 365 0.45 -15.12 29.17
CA ALA A 365 -0.53 -14.60 30.10
C ALA A 365 -1.67 -13.88 29.36
N ALA A 366 -2.90 -14.25 29.70
CA ALA A 366 -4.12 -13.60 29.23
C ALA A 366 -4.20 -12.17 29.80
N GLY A 367 -4.18 -11.17 28.91
CA GLY A 367 -4.70 -9.82 29.17
C GLY A 367 -6.19 -9.74 28.85
N PRO A 368 -6.96 -8.84 29.47
CA PRO A 368 -8.39 -9.02 29.68
C PRO A 368 -9.21 -8.85 28.40
N ALA A 369 -10.22 -9.71 28.29
CA ALA A 369 -11.27 -9.69 27.29
C ALA A 369 -11.99 -8.34 27.26
N ARG A 370 -12.14 -7.77 26.07
CA ARG A 370 -13.19 -6.79 25.78
C ARG A 370 -14.37 -7.57 25.23
N ASP A 371 -15.47 -7.53 25.97
CA ASP A 371 -16.80 -7.96 25.58
C ASP A 371 -17.70 -6.70 25.52
N PRO A 372 -18.87 -6.76 24.88
CA PRO A 372 -19.15 -6.22 23.54
C PRO A 372 -19.49 -4.72 23.45
#